data_AF-A0A0U2XJQ7-F1
#
_entry.id   AF-A0A0U2XJQ7-F1
#
_cell.length_a   1.000
_cell.length_b   1.000
_cell.length_c   1.000
_cell.angle_alpha   90.00
_cell.angle_beta   90.00
_cell.angle_gamma   90.00
#
_symmetry.space_group_name_H-M   'P 1'
#
loop_
_entity.id
_entity.type
_entity.pdbx_description
1 polymer ?
#
loop_
_entity_poly.entity_id
_entity_poly.type
_entity_poly.pdbx_seq_one_letter_code
_entity_poly.pdbx_strand_id
1 'polypeptide(L)'
;MSILDWLFIGILSTAILCIIFAVVFLISYFLTKKNRLVLKQRRTKNKKKRRVLKKKIHLLKQKGKKQMQSGVIFLILGLILAGGAAFSRYHQATNLGNRDSDAIVEGYYLLNKTSEQLGTIEGTTNVEKTRKNLRELAAKLSGFGVRYADPRLTVDGQQLLNRYYTQMKELGLNLNNQSIESLQEKTTYDNYLADIKKVKTIQKKVFTYFNVNESALSQKK
;
A
#
# COMPACT_ATOMS: atom_id res chain seq x y z
N MET A 1 8.07 6.12 7.63
CA MET A 1 6.68 5.62 7.55
C MET A 1 5.82 6.69 6.92
N SER A 2 4.97 6.30 5.96
CA SER A 2 3.99 7.18 5.32
C SER A 2 2.93 7.62 6.33
N ILE A 3 2.28 8.77 6.08
CA ILE A 3 1.12 9.25 6.84
C ILE A 3 0.01 8.18 6.86
N LEU A 4 -0.13 7.42 5.77
CA LEU A 4 -1.08 6.31 5.67
C LEU A 4 -0.80 5.19 6.68
N ASP A 5 0.45 5.00 7.10
CA ASP A 5 0.81 3.97 8.09
C ASP A 5 0.33 4.35 9.48
N TRP A 6 0.57 5.60 9.85
CA TRP A 6 0.10 6.17 11.11
C TRP A 6 -1.42 6.14 11.20
N LEU A 7 -2.10 6.48 10.11
CA LEU A 7 -3.55 6.38 10.03
C LEU A 7 -4.03 4.92 10.13
N PHE A 8 -3.40 3.98 9.42
CA PHE A 8 -3.77 2.56 9.50
C PHE A 8 -3.61 2.02 10.92
N ILE A 9 -2.47 2.27 11.57
CA ILE A 9 -2.19 1.81 12.94
C ILE A 9 -3.18 2.44 13.92
N GLY A 10 -3.44 3.75 13.79
CA GLY A 10 -4.40 4.46 14.64
C GLY A 10 -5.81 3.90 14.52
N ILE A 11 -6.34 3.81 13.28
CA ILE A 11 -7.70 3.31 13.02
C ILE A 11 -7.84 1.86 13.49
N LEU A 12 -6.86 1.00 13.21
CA LEU A 12 -6.90 -0.41 13.61
C LEU A 12 -6.88 -0.56 15.13
N SER A 13 -6.03 0.21 15.82
CA SER A 13 -5.93 0.18 17.29
C SER A 13 -7.24 0.66 17.92
N THR A 14 -7.84 1.74 17.40
CA THR A 14 -9.15 2.23 17.86
C THR A 14 -10.27 1.22 17.57
N ALA A 15 -10.23 0.53 16.43
CA ALA A 15 -11.20 -0.52 16.09
C ALA A 15 -11.16 -1.66 17.12
N ILE A 16 -9.97 -2.15 17.46
CA ILE A 16 -9.77 -3.20 18.46
C ILE A 16 -10.32 -2.74 19.82
N LEU A 17 -9.99 -1.53 20.24
CA LEU A 17 -10.45 -0.96 21.51
C LEU A 17 -11.99 -0.83 21.56
N CYS A 18 -12.62 -0.43 20.46
CA CYS A 18 -14.08 -0.38 20.33
C CYS A 18 -14.70 -1.77 20.46
N ILE A 19 -14.12 -2.79 19.81
CA ILE A 19 -14.60 -4.18 19.90
C ILE A 19 -14.47 -4.70 21.35
N ILE A 20 -13.36 -4.42 22.03
CA ILE A 20 -13.19 -4.80 23.44
C ILE A 20 -14.27 -4.15 24.31
N PHE A 21 -14.51 -2.85 24.16
CA PHE A 21 -15.59 -2.18 24.92
C PHE A 21 -16.97 -2.73 24.59
N ALA A 22 -17.24 -3.04 23.32
CA ALA A 22 -18.49 -3.68 22.92
C ALA A 22 -18.71 -5.00 23.68
N VAL A 23 -17.68 -5.87 23.72
CA VAL A 23 -17.73 -7.13 24.46
C VAL A 23 -17.97 -6.90 25.95
N VAL A 24 -17.24 -5.98 26.58
CA VAL A 24 -17.41 -5.64 28.01
C VAL A 24 -18.83 -5.17 28.32
N PHE A 25 -19.39 -4.28 27.49
CA PHE A 25 -20.76 -3.79 27.66
C PHE A 25 -21.82 -4.87 27.45
N LEU A 26 -21.62 -5.76 26.47
CA LEU A 26 -22.51 -6.88 26.21
C LEU A 26 -22.48 -7.91 27.36
N ILE A 27 -21.30 -8.27 27.86
CA ILE A 27 -21.17 -9.14 29.05
C ILE A 27 -21.86 -8.48 30.26
N SER A 28 -21.61 -7.20 30.49
CA SER A 28 -22.24 -6.43 31.57
C SER A 28 -23.77 -6.40 31.45
N TYR A 29 -24.30 -6.34 30.23
CA TYR A 29 -25.73 -6.45 29.96
C TYR A 29 -26.28 -7.82 30.37
N PHE A 30 -25.61 -8.92 30.01
CA PHE A 30 -26.05 -10.27 30.38
C PHE A 30 -26.03 -10.49 31.90
N LEU A 31 -24.99 -10.04 32.59
CA LEU A 31 -24.92 -10.08 34.05
C LEU A 31 -26.05 -9.26 34.70
N THR A 32 -26.31 -8.06 34.19
CA THR A 32 -27.40 -7.20 34.67
C THR A 32 -28.78 -7.82 34.41
N LYS A 33 -28.96 -8.48 33.26
CA LYS A 33 -30.18 -9.23 32.91
C LYS A 33 -30.39 -10.40 33.86
N LYS A 34 -29.34 -11.19 34.16
CA LYS A 34 -29.38 -12.28 35.15
C LYS A 34 -29.81 -11.77 36.52
N ASN A 35 -29.15 -10.72 37.03
CA ASN A 35 -29.49 -10.12 38.33
C ASN A 35 -30.93 -9.60 38.38
N ARG A 36 -31.42 -9.01 37.27
CA ARG A 36 -32.80 -8.55 37.16
C ARG A 36 -33.81 -9.70 37.20
N LEU A 37 -33.52 -10.83 36.56
CA LEU A 37 -34.38 -12.01 36.55
C LEU A 37 -34.47 -12.65 37.94
N VAL A 38 -33.35 -12.78 38.64
CA VAL A 38 -33.31 -13.26 40.04
C VAL A 38 -34.16 -12.37 40.95
N LEU A 39 -34.06 -11.04 40.81
CA LEU A 39 -34.87 -10.10 41.59
C LEU A 39 -36.36 -10.15 41.24
N LYS A 40 -36.73 -10.44 39.98
CA LYS A 40 -38.12 -10.62 39.57
C LYS A 40 -38.76 -11.88 40.16
N GLN A 41 -37.97 -12.95 40.35
CA GLN A 41 -38.44 -14.20 40.94
C GLN A 41 -38.71 -14.07 42.44
N ARG A 42 -38.03 -13.15 43.15
CA ARG A 42 -38.29 -12.89 44.58
C ARG A 42 -39.68 -12.30 44.80
N ARG A 43 -40.55 -13.02 45.50
CA ARG A 43 -41.85 -12.51 45.99
C ARG A 43 -41.71 -12.02 47.44
N THR A 44 -42.21 -10.83 47.73
CA THR A 44 -42.24 -10.27 49.10
C THR A 44 -43.68 -9.91 49.46
N LYS A 45 -44.15 -10.39 50.62
CA LYS A 45 -45.50 -10.10 51.13
C LYS A 45 -45.63 -8.65 51.66
N ASN A 46 -44.53 -8.03 52.08
CA ASN A 46 -44.52 -6.68 52.64
C ASN A 46 -44.59 -5.56 51.57
N LYS A 47 -45.58 -4.66 51.68
CA LYS A 47 -45.84 -3.54 50.75
C LYS A 47 -44.65 -2.58 50.57
N LYS A 48 -43.94 -2.22 51.65
CA LYS A 48 -42.76 -1.34 51.60
C LYS A 48 -41.60 -2.02 50.84
N LYS A 49 -41.30 -3.28 51.17
CA LYS A 49 -40.25 -4.08 50.49
C LYS A 49 -40.58 -4.31 49.01
N ARG A 50 -41.85 -4.52 48.66
CA ARG A 50 -42.31 -4.66 47.27
C ARG A 50 -42.08 -3.39 46.43
N ARG A 51 -42.28 -2.19 46.99
CA ARG A 51 -41.98 -0.92 46.31
C ARG A 51 -40.49 -0.75 46.01
N VAL A 52 -39.63 -1.05 46.99
CA VAL A 52 -38.15 -0.99 46.82
C VAL A 52 -37.68 -1.98 45.75
N LEU A 53 -38.21 -3.21 45.76
CA LEU A 53 -37.90 -4.23 44.76
C LEU A 53 -38.26 -3.77 43.35
N LYS A 54 -39.46 -3.20 43.15
CA LYS A 54 -39.90 -2.64 41.86
C LYS A 54 -38.96 -1.54 41.38
N LYS A 55 -38.54 -0.62 42.27
CA LYS A 55 -37.56 0.44 41.93
C LYS A 55 -36.22 -0.16 41.48
N LYS A 56 -35.66 -1.13 42.23
CA LYS A 56 -34.40 -1.81 41.85
C LYS A 56 -34.50 -2.52 40.49
N ILE A 57 -35.60 -3.23 40.23
CA ILE A 57 -35.83 -3.88 38.94
C ILE A 57 -35.90 -2.84 37.80
N HIS A 58 -36.55 -1.70 38.03
CA HIS A 58 -36.63 -0.63 37.05
C HIS A 58 -35.25 -0.02 36.75
N LEU A 59 -34.45 0.25 37.79
CA LEU A 59 -33.07 0.74 37.63
C LEU A 59 -32.19 -0.25 36.86
N LEU A 60 -32.25 -1.55 37.18
CA LEU A 60 -31.51 -2.58 36.42
C LEU A 60 -32.00 -2.71 34.97
N LYS A 61 -33.30 -2.50 34.71
CA LYS A 61 -33.83 -2.45 33.34
C LYS A 61 -33.24 -1.28 32.56
N GLN A 62 -33.19 -0.08 33.16
CA GLN A 62 -32.60 1.10 32.54
C GLN A 62 -31.08 0.93 32.32
N LYS A 63 -30.35 0.43 33.33
CA LYS A 63 -28.91 0.15 33.24
C LYS A 63 -28.62 -0.85 32.12
N GLY A 64 -29.37 -1.95 32.04
CA GLY A 64 -29.24 -2.91 30.95
C GLY A 64 -29.52 -2.31 29.58
N LYS A 65 -30.54 -1.45 29.43
CA LYS A 65 -30.80 -0.76 28.16
C LYS A 65 -29.60 0.10 27.73
N LYS A 66 -29.03 0.88 28.65
CA LYS A 66 -27.83 1.70 28.36
C LYS A 66 -26.62 0.84 27.98
N GLN A 67 -26.34 -0.23 28.73
CA GLN A 67 -25.25 -1.17 28.41
C GLN A 67 -25.42 -1.81 27.03
N MET A 68 -26.64 -2.22 26.68
CA MET A 68 -26.94 -2.77 25.36
C MET A 68 -26.73 -1.72 24.27
N GLN A 69 -27.23 -0.50 24.46
CA GLN A 69 -27.05 0.60 23.51
C GLN A 69 -25.57 0.93 23.30
N SER A 70 -24.80 1.12 24.39
CA SER A 70 -23.36 1.37 24.31
C SER A 70 -22.62 0.21 23.63
N GLY A 71 -22.95 -1.04 23.98
CA GLY A 71 -22.34 -2.21 23.36
C GLY A 71 -22.57 -2.26 21.85
N VAL A 72 -23.81 -2.02 21.41
CA VAL A 72 -24.15 -1.98 19.97
C VAL A 72 -23.47 -0.80 19.27
N ILE A 73 -23.42 0.38 19.88
CA ILE A 73 -22.74 1.55 19.31
C ILE A 73 -21.25 1.27 19.10
N PHE A 74 -20.55 0.77 20.14
CA PHE A 74 -19.13 0.44 20.04
C PHE A 74 -18.87 -0.69 19.05
N LEU A 75 -19.79 -1.66 18.92
CA LEU A 75 -19.67 -2.72 17.93
C LEU A 75 -19.77 -2.18 16.51
N ILE A 76 -20.78 -1.36 16.21
CA ILE A 76 -20.95 -0.74 14.90
C ILE A 76 -19.74 0.15 14.57
N LEU A 77 -19.30 0.98 15.52
CA LEU A 77 -18.13 1.85 15.33
C LEU A 77 -16.87 1.02 15.08
N GLY A 78 -16.66 -0.05 15.85
CA GLY A 78 -15.53 -0.97 15.67
C GLY A 78 -15.53 -1.63 14.31
N LEU A 79 -16.69 -2.06 13.81
CA LEU A 79 -16.83 -2.64 12.46
C LEU A 79 -16.53 -1.62 11.36
N ILE A 80 -17.03 -0.39 11.48
CA ILE A 80 -16.75 0.68 10.52
C ILE A 80 -15.25 0.99 10.48
N LEU A 81 -14.60 1.11 11.63
CA LEU A 81 -13.17 1.38 11.72
C LEU A 81 -12.34 0.19 11.20
N ALA A 82 -12.73 -1.04 11.51
CA ALA A 82 -12.08 -2.23 10.96
C ALA A 82 -12.19 -2.28 9.43
N GLY A 83 -13.35 -1.94 8.87
CA GLY A 83 -13.55 -1.79 7.43
C GLY A 83 -12.65 -0.71 6.82
N GLY A 84 -12.54 0.45 7.48
CA GLY A 84 -11.63 1.53 7.07
C GLY A 84 -10.16 1.12 7.11
N ALA A 85 -9.73 0.37 8.13
CA ALA A 85 -8.38 -0.18 8.22
C ALA A 85 -8.12 -1.18 7.08
N ALA A 86 -9.05 -2.10 6.82
CA ALA A 86 -8.94 -3.06 5.73
C ALA A 86 -8.83 -2.36 4.36
N PHE A 87 -9.65 -1.33 4.13
CA PHE A 87 -9.58 -0.52 2.91
C PHE A 87 -8.22 0.19 2.78
N SER A 88 -7.73 0.82 3.85
CA SER A 88 -6.41 1.47 3.85
C SER A 88 -5.30 0.45 3.53
N ARG A 89 -5.34 -0.74 4.14
CA ARG A 89 -4.37 -1.81 3.86
C ARG A 89 -4.43 -2.28 2.42
N TYR A 90 -5.63 -2.45 1.87
CA TYR A 90 -5.84 -2.83 0.48
C TYR A 90 -5.25 -1.77 -0.46
N HIS A 91 -5.55 -0.50 -0.23
CA HIS A 91 -4.99 0.60 -1.02
C HIS A 91 -3.46 0.64 -0.98
N GLN A 92 -2.85 0.44 0.19
CA GLN A 92 -1.38 0.33 0.30
C GLN A 92 -0.81 -0.91 -0.41
N ALA A 93 -1.60 -1.98 -0.59
CA ALA A 93 -1.16 -3.20 -1.25
C ALA A 93 -1.23 -3.13 -2.79
N THR A 94 -2.11 -2.30 -3.32
CA THR A 94 -2.37 -2.21 -4.77
C THR A 94 -1.81 -0.95 -5.42
N ASN A 95 -1.44 0.07 -4.64
CA ASN A 95 -0.95 1.35 -5.17
C ASN A 95 0.51 1.58 -4.82
N LEU A 96 1.22 2.26 -5.73
CA LEU A 96 2.62 2.59 -5.56
C LEU A 96 2.82 3.58 -4.41
N GLY A 97 3.79 3.28 -3.54
CA GLY A 97 4.31 4.25 -2.59
C GLY A 97 5.16 5.31 -3.30
N ASN A 98 5.39 6.46 -2.65
CA ASN A 98 6.14 7.58 -3.23
C ASN A 98 7.49 7.16 -3.83
N ARG A 99 8.26 6.36 -3.08
CA ARG A 99 9.59 5.89 -3.53
C ARG A 99 9.51 5.08 -4.83
N ASP A 100 8.52 4.21 -4.94
CA ASP A 100 8.36 3.38 -6.14
C ASP A 100 7.79 4.18 -7.31
N SER A 101 6.88 5.11 -7.04
CA SER A 101 6.39 6.09 -8.02
C SER A 101 7.54 6.91 -8.60
N ASP A 102 8.40 7.48 -7.76
CA ASP A 102 9.57 8.25 -8.20
C ASP A 102 10.53 7.39 -9.02
N ALA A 103 10.75 6.15 -8.60
CA ALA A 103 11.62 5.22 -9.31
C ALA A 103 11.09 4.85 -10.71
N ILE A 104 9.78 4.68 -10.84
CA ILE A 104 9.12 4.40 -12.10
C ILE A 104 9.22 5.61 -13.04
N VAL A 105 8.96 6.82 -12.52
CA VAL A 105 9.10 8.08 -13.27
C VAL A 105 10.53 8.25 -13.77
N GLU A 106 11.51 8.11 -12.89
CA GLU A 106 12.93 8.20 -13.27
C GLU A 106 13.30 7.15 -14.31
N GLY A 107 12.85 5.91 -14.13
CA GLY A 107 13.14 4.83 -15.06
C GLY A 107 12.55 5.06 -16.44
N TYR A 108 11.35 5.66 -16.54
CA TYR A 108 10.76 6.09 -17.80
C TYR A 108 11.65 7.09 -18.54
N TYR A 109 12.13 8.13 -17.84
CA TYR A 109 13.03 9.10 -18.46
C TYR A 109 14.38 8.52 -18.84
N LEU A 110 14.97 7.67 -17.98
CA LEU A 110 16.25 7.04 -18.27
C LEU A 110 16.16 6.13 -19.50
N LEU A 111 15.13 5.28 -19.60
CA LEU A 111 14.95 4.41 -20.77
C LEU A 111 14.77 5.20 -22.07
N ASN A 112 14.03 6.32 -22.02
CA ASN A 112 13.84 7.18 -23.19
C ASN A 112 15.14 7.88 -23.58
N LYS A 113 15.85 8.50 -22.62
CA LYS A 113 17.13 9.15 -22.88
C LYS A 113 18.22 8.19 -23.37
N THR A 114 18.27 6.97 -22.82
CA THR A 114 19.20 5.94 -23.29
C THR A 114 18.89 5.52 -24.72
N SER A 115 17.61 5.33 -25.06
CA SER A 115 17.18 5.03 -26.43
C SER A 115 17.53 6.16 -27.40
N GLU A 116 17.29 7.42 -27.01
CA GLU A 116 17.66 8.60 -27.82
C GLU A 116 19.17 8.69 -28.01
N GLN A 117 19.95 8.51 -26.94
CA GLN A 117 21.41 8.60 -27.00
C GLN A 117 22.02 7.48 -27.84
N LEU A 118 21.49 6.25 -27.76
CA LEU A 118 21.85 5.14 -28.66
C LEU A 118 21.54 5.49 -30.12
N GLY A 119 20.38 6.08 -30.40
CA GLY A 119 20.00 6.53 -31.75
C GLY A 119 20.95 7.55 -32.37
N THR A 120 21.75 8.27 -31.57
CA THR A 120 22.74 9.24 -32.07
C THR A 120 24.14 8.67 -32.25
N ILE A 121 24.36 7.38 -31.99
CA ILE A 121 25.69 6.74 -32.09
C ILE A 121 26.13 6.63 -33.56
N GLU A 122 25.20 6.27 -34.46
CA GLU A 122 25.44 6.27 -35.90
C GLU A 122 25.57 7.72 -36.39
N GLY A 123 26.79 8.18 -36.64
CA GLY A 123 27.07 9.53 -37.16
C GLY A 123 27.49 10.57 -36.12
N THR A 124 27.74 10.21 -34.86
CA THR A 124 28.32 11.17 -33.91
C THR A 124 29.76 11.53 -34.29
N THR A 125 30.04 12.83 -34.36
CA THR A 125 31.40 13.36 -34.51
C THR A 125 32.09 13.57 -33.17
N ASN A 126 31.35 13.51 -32.05
CA ASN A 126 31.86 13.71 -30.69
C ASN A 126 31.72 12.43 -29.85
N VAL A 127 32.58 11.46 -30.16
CA VAL A 127 32.61 10.12 -29.53
C VAL A 127 32.78 10.21 -28.02
N GLU A 128 33.64 11.10 -27.52
CA GLU A 128 33.88 11.24 -26.08
C GLU A 128 32.65 11.72 -25.32
N LYS A 129 31.93 12.71 -25.85
CA LYS A 129 30.68 13.20 -25.24
C LYS A 129 29.60 12.12 -25.25
N THR A 130 29.42 11.42 -26.37
CA THR A 130 28.46 10.30 -26.47
C THR A 130 28.80 9.19 -25.47
N ARG A 131 30.08 8.82 -25.36
CA ARG A 131 30.58 7.83 -24.39
C ARG A 131 30.29 8.26 -22.95
N LYS A 132 30.60 9.51 -22.61
CA LYS A 132 30.34 10.06 -21.26
C LYS A 132 28.85 10.03 -20.93
N ASN A 133 27.99 10.50 -21.83
CA ASN A 133 26.54 10.51 -21.63
C ASN A 133 25.96 9.11 -21.43
N LEU A 134 26.36 8.14 -22.28
CA LEU A 134 25.91 6.75 -22.14
C LEU A 134 26.40 6.14 -20.83
N ARG A 135 27.64 6.41 -20.43
CA ARG A 135 28.18 5.93 -19.16
C ARG A 135 27.42 6.50 -17.96
N GLU A 136 27.06 7.78 -18.01
CA GLU A 136 26.22 8.41 -16.97
C GLU A 136 24.82 7.80 -16.90
N LEU A 137 24.18 7.56 -18.05
CA LEU A 137 22.87 6.90 -18.12
C LEU A 137 22.95 5.44 -17.63
N ALA A 138 23.96 4.69 -18.07
CA ALA A 138 24.22 3.32 -17.66
C ALA A 138 24.46 3.21 -16.16
N ALA A 139 25.22 4.14 -15.58
CA ALA A 139 25.44 4.23 -14.14
C ALA A 139 24.12 4.43 -13.37
N LYS A 140 23.27 5.36 -13.82
CA LYS A 140 21.94 5.60 -13.20
C LYS A 140 21.03 4.37 -13.30
N LEU A 141 21.00 3.72 -14.46
CA LEU A 141 20.26 2.46 -14.67
C LEU A 141 20.77 1.35 -13.75
N SER A 142 22.08 1.17 -13.64
CA SER A 142 22.69 0.17 -12.75
C SER A 142 22.34 0.40 -11.28
N GLY A 143 22.14 1.66 -10.89
CA GLY A 143 21.68 2.07 -9.57
C GLY A 143 20.30 1.54 -9.18
N PHE A 144 19.49 1.07 -10.14
CA PHE A 144 18.24 0.37 -9.81
C PHE A 144 18.47 -0.95 -9.07
N GLY A 145 19.70 -1.49 -9.07
CA GLY A 145 20.03 -2.72 -8.35
C GLY A 145 19.92 -2.64 -6.83
N VAL A 146 19.88 -1.44 -6.25
CA VAL A 146 19.64 -1.25 -4.80
C VAL A 146 18.17 -0.96 -4.49
N ARG A 147 17.31 -0.89 -5.51
CA ARG A 147 15.87 -0.66 -5.35
C ARG A 147 15.16 -1.99 -5.15
N TYR A 148 14.20 -1.97 -4.24
CA TYR A 148 13.30 -3.09 -3.95
C TYR A 148 11.90 -2.53 -3.85
N ALA A 149 10.92 -3.27 -4.33
CA ALA A 149 9.51 -2.91 -4.21
C ALA A 149 9.12 -2.69 -2.74
N ASP A 150 8.17 -1.79 -2.49
CA ASP A 150 7.59 -1.62 -1.16
C ASP A 150 7.02 -2.97 -0.66
N PRO A 151 7.47 -3.47 0.51
CA PRO A 151 7.05 -4.76 1.05
C PRO A 151 5.55 -4.84 1.38
N ARG A 152 4.84 -3.70 1.37
CA ARG A 152 3.39 -3.65 1.62
C ARG A 152 2.58 -4.02 0.42
N LEU A 153 3.16 -3.92 -0.78
CA LEU A 153 2.50 -4.31 -2.01
C LEU A 153 2.08 -5.78 -1.96
N THR A 154 1.11 -6.13 -2.78
CA THR A 154 0.79 -7.53 -3.10
C THR A 154 2.03 -8.27 -3.61
N VAL A 155 2.10 -9.58 -3.39
CA VAL A 155 3.24 -10.41 -3.85
C VAL A 155 3.47 -10.24 -5.35
N ASP A 156 2.40 -10.27 -6.15
CA ASP A 156 2.48 -10.10 -7.60
C ASP A 156 3.01 -8.70 -7.98
N GLY A 157 2.54 -7.66 -7.30
CA GLY A 157 3.01 -6.30 -7.48
C GLY A 157 4.51 -6.16 -7.14
N GLN A 158 4.94 -6.77 -6.03
CA GLN A 158 6.36 -6.79 -5.64
C GLN A 158 7.22 -7.52 -6.66
N GLN A 159 6.79 -8.70 -7.11
CA GLN A 159 7.51 -9.50 -8.11
C GLN A 159 7.65 -8.74 -9.44
N LEU A 160 6.57 -8.13 -9.92
CA LEU A 160 6.57 -7.37 -11.15
C LEU A 160 7.51 -6.16 -11.08
N LEU A 161 7.45 -5.41 -9.97
CA LEU A 161 8.26 -4.21 -9.79
C LEU A 161 9.73 -4.53 -9.56
N ASN A 162 10.03 -5.56 -8.76
CA ASN A 162 11.40 -6.05 -8.59
C ASN A 162 11.97 -6.56 -9.91
N ARG A 163 11.19 -7.29 -10.72
CA ARG A 163 11.62 -7.71 -12.06
C ARG A 163 11.94 -6.51 -12.95
N TYR A 164 11.13 -5.45 -12.91
CA TYR A 164 11.44 -4.21 -13.61
C TYR A 164 12.76 -3.59 -13.14
N TYR A 165 12.97 -3.45 -11.84
CA TYR A 165 14.21 -2.90 -11.28
C TYR A 165 15.44 -3.75 -11.62
N THR A 166 15.32 -5.08 -11.60
CA THR A 166 16.38 -6.00 -12.03
C THR A 166 16.72 -5.82 -13.49
N GLN A 167 15.72 -5.71 -14.37
CA GLN A 167 15.96 -5.52 -15.81
C GLN A 167 16.59 -4.15 -16.12
N MET A 168 16.21 -3.10 -15.39
CA MET A 168 16.87 -1.79 -15.45
C MET A 168 18.34 -1.87 -15.02
N LYS A 169 18.62 -2.57 -13.90
CA LYS A 169 19.97 -2.82 -13.42
C LYS A 169 20.80 -3.56 -14.46
N GLU A 170 20.30 -4.67 -14.99
CA GLU A 170 20.98 -5.49 -15.99
C GLU A 170 21.31 -4.69 -17.24
N LEU A 171 20.34 -3.92 -17.77
CA LEU A 171 20.57 -3.03 -18.90
C LEU A 171 21.70 -2.01 -18.62
N GLY A 172 21.68 -1.39 -17.44
CA GLY A 172 22.71 -0.44 -17.04
C GLY A 172 24.10 -1.05 -16.92
N LEU A 173 24.22 -2.23 -16.28
CA LEU A 173 25.48 -2.95 -16.17
C LEU A 173 26.02 -3.37 -17.53
N ASN A 174 25.14 -3.88 -18.40
CA ASN A 174 25.52 -4.32 -19.73
C ASN A 174 25.97 -3.14 -20.60
N LEU A 175 25.31 -1.98 -20.52
CA LEU A 175 25.71 -0.78 -21.28
C LEU A 175 27.02 -0.16 -20.78
N ASN A 176 27.25 -0.16 -19.46
CA ASN A 176 28.45 0.45 -18.87
C ASN A 176 29.76 -0.24 -19.32
N ASN A 177 29.66 -1.51 -19.73
CA ASN A 177 30.81 -2.31 -20.15
C ASN A 177 31.09 -2.24 -21.66
N GLN A 178 30.30 -1.48 -22.44
CA GLN A 178 30.48 -1.37 -23.89
C GLN A 178 31.30 -0.15 -24.29
N SER A 179 32.10 -0.33 -25.35
CA SER A 179 32.75 0.76 -26.07
C SER A 179 31.81 1.37 -27.11
N ILE A 180 32.09 2.59 -27.58
CA ILE A 180 31.26 3.23 -28.62
C ILE A 180 31.42 2.48 -29.95
N GLU A 181 32.62 2.01 -30.20
CA GLU A 181 33.03 1.24 -31.38
C GLU A 181 32.24 -0.09 -31.45
N SER A 182 32.05 -0.75 -30.31
CA SER A 182 31.19 -1.95 -30.19
C SER A 182 29.72 -1.61 -30.45
N LEU A 183 29.23 -0.49 -29.90
CA LEU A 183 27.85 -0.04 -30.09
C LEU A 183 27.53 0.47 -31.50
N GLN A 184 28.56 0.75 -32.32
CA GLN A 184 28.41 1.05 -33.75
C GLN A 184 28.29 -0.21 -34.60
N GLU A 185 28.65 -1.38 -34.06
CA GLU A 185 28.41 -2.64 -34.74
C GLU A 185 26.90 -2.92 -34.75
N LYS A 186 26.34 -3.09 -35.95
CA LYS A 186 24.89 -3.24 -36.17
C LYS A 186 24.24 -4.32 -35.30
N THR A 187 24.90 -5.46 -35.17
CA THR A 187 24.45 -6.60 -34.35
C THR A 187 24.31 -6.23 -32.88
N THR A 188 25.34 -5.60 -32.31
CA THR A 188 25.38 -5.12 -30.93
C THR A 188 24.35 -4.03 -30.71
N TYR A 189 24.26 -3.06 -31.62
CA TYR A 189 23.27 -2.00 -31.61
C TYR A 189 21.82 -2.55 -31.56
N ASP A 190 21.48 -3.44 -32.48
CA ASP A 190 20.15 -4.04 -32.60
C ASP A 190 19.78 -4.83 -31.33
N ASN A 191 20.75 -5.55 -30.75
CA ASN A 191 20.56 -6.27 -29.50
C ASN A 191 20.21 -5.33 -28.33
N TYR A 192 20.91 -4.20 -28.19
CA TYR A 192 20.62 -3.23 -27.12
C TYR A 192 19.27 -2.52 -27.32
N LEU A 193 18.87 -2.23 -28.56
CA LEU A 193 17.53 -1.72 -28.84
C LEU A 193 16.46 -2.75 -28.46
N ALA A 194 16.68 -4.03 -28.75
CA ALA A 194 15.79 -5.11 -28.36
C ALA A 194 15.69 -5.25 -26.83
N ASP A 195 16.80 -5.14 -26.12
CA ASP A 195 16.84 -5.16 -24.66
C ASP A 195 16.07 -3.98 -24.06
N ILE A 196 16.27 -2.76 -24.57
CA ILE A 196 15.49 -1.59 -24.13
C ILE A 196 13.99 -1.81 -24.37
N LYS A 197 13.61 -2.37 -25.52
CA LYS A 197 12.22 -2.68 -25.84
C LYS A 197 11.63 -3.73 -24.88
N LYS A 198 12.42 -4.73 -24.49
CA LYS A 198 12.04 -5.73 -23.49
C LYS A 198 11.80 -5.08 -22.12
N VAL A 199 12.70 -4.19 -21.68
CA VAL A 199 12.50 -3.46 -20.41
C VAL A 199 11.27 -2.55 -20.48
N LYS A 200 11.07 -1.82 -21.58
CA LYS A 200 9.86 -1.00 -21.81
C LYS A 200 8.58 -1.84 -21.80
N THR A 201 8.62 -3.07 -22.28
CA THR A 201 7.46 -3.99 -22.23
C THR A 201 7.10 -4.33 -20.78
N ILE A 202 8.09 -4.56 -19.92
CA ILE A 202 7.85 -4.79 -18.49
C ILE A 202 7.38 -3.51 -17.80
N GLN A 203 7.95 -2.35 -18.14
CA GLN A 203 7.49 -1.06 -17.65
C GLN A 203 6.01 -0.81 -17.98
N LYS A 204 5.56 -1.14 -19.19
CA LYS A 204 4.12 -1.05 -19.54
C LYS A 204 3.26 -1.95 -18.68
N LYS A 205 3.72 -3.18 -18.37
CA LYS A 205 3.01 -4.06 -17.42
C LYS A 205 2.92 -3.43 -16.03
N VAL A 206 3.99 -2.79 -15.56
CA VAL A 206 3.99 -2.03 -14.29
C VAL A 206 2.97 -0.89 -14.37
N PHE A 207 2.94 -0.12 -15.46
CA PHE A 207 1.97 0.96 -15.64
C PHE A 207 0.53 0.45 -15.63
N THR A 208 0.23 -0.65 -16.33
CA THR A 208 -1.10 -1.25 -16.32
C THR A 208 -1.48 -1.76 -14.94
N TYR A 209 -0.58 -2.48 -14.25
CA TYR A 209 -0.86 -3.05 -12.94
C TYR A 209 -1.16 -1.98 -11.88
N PHE A 210 -0.38 -0.90 -11.88
CA PHE A 210 -0.49 0.19 -10.90
C PHE A 210 -1.30 1.39 -11.41
N ASN A 211 -1.97 1.27 -12.56
CA ASN A 211 -2.73 2.35 -13.21
C ASN A 211 -1.95 3.66 -13.35
N VAL A 212 -0.67 3.58 -13.72
CA VAL A 212 0.18 4.76 -13.96
C VAL A 212 -0.21 5.39 -15.29
N ASN A 213 -0.49 6.70 -15.26
CA ASN A 213 -0.80 7.45 -16.47
C ASN A 213 0.49 7.79 -17.25
N GLU A 214 0.84 6.98 -18.24
CA GLU A 214 2.00 7.20 -19.13
C GLU A 214 1.92 8.54 -19.86
N SER A 215 0.73 8.99 -20.27
CA SER A 215 0.56 10.28 -20.96
C SER A 215 0.98 11.47 -20.09
N ALA A 216 0.71 11.42 -18.79
CA ALA A 216 1.15 12.47 -17.86
C ALA A 216 2.68 12.52 -17.71
N LEU A 217 3.36 11.38 -17.87
CA LEU A 217 4.83 11.31 -17.83
C LEU A 217 5.45 11.86 -19.13
N SER A 218 4.77 11.71 -20.27
CA SER A 218 5.25 12.23 -21.55
C SER A 218 5.21 13.77 -21.65
N GLN A 219 4.33 14.42 -20.87
CA GLN A 219 4.09 15.87 -20.91
C GLN A 219 5.00 16.69 -19.99
N LYS A 220 5.61 16.07 -18.97
CA LYS A 220 6.66 16.71 -18.15
C LYS A 220 7.99 16.68 -18.93
N LYS A 221 8.13 17.58 -19.89
CA LYS A 221 9.44 17.97 -20.44
C LYS A 221 9.93 19.24 -19.75
#